data_AF-A0A944CV44-F1
#
_entry.id   AF-A0A944CV44-F1
#
_cell.length_a   1.000
_cell.length_b   1.000
_cell.length_c   1.000
_cell.angle_alpha   90.00
_cell.angle_beta   90.00
_cell.angle_gamma   90.00
#
_symmetry.space_group_name_H-M   'P 1'
#
loop_
_entity.id
_entity.type
_entity.pdbx_description
1 polymer ?
#
loop_
_entity_poly.entity_id
_entity_poly.type
_entity_poly.pdbx_seq_one_letter_code
_entity_poly.pdbx_strand_id
1 'polypeptide(L)'
;MAKTNTTELLETLAAEIGESVYIDIAKWHLYLSDAKLHNVVAEKLYPLITSKSVNEDKVIAALESITVKVGGGRRELSLIDLLPLQCQVTLVDIVEKYQREI
;
A
#
# COMPACT_ATOMS: atom_id res chain seq x y z
N MET A 1 -14.98 -24.04 -2.46
CA MET A 1 -14.32 -22.73 -2.57
C MET A 1 -12.97 -22.89 -1.90
N ALA A 2 -11.88 -22.73 -2.65
CA ALA A 2 -10.54 -22.93 -2.11
C ALA A 2 -10.28 -21.90 -1.00
N LYS A 3 -9.77 -22.34 0.15
CA LYS A 3 -9.14 -21.43 1.11
C LYS A 3 -7.97 -20.79 0.38
N THR A 4 -8.08 -19.54 -0.02
CA THR A 4 -6.95 -18.79 -0.58
C THR A 4 -5.80 -18.90 0.42
N ASN A 5 -4.66 -19.43 -0.02
CA ASN A 5 -3.50 -19.54 0.86
C ASN A 5 -3.07 -18.12 1.24
N THR A 6 -2.74 -17.87 2.50
CA THR A 6 -2.32 -16.56 3.04
C THR A 6 -1.27 -15.87 2.14
N THR A 7 -0.35 -16.65 1.58
CA THR A 7 0.69 -16.17 0.66
C THR A 7 0.12 -15.67 -0.68
N GLU A 8 -0.77 -16.44 -1.31
CA GLU A 8 -1.38 -16.08 -2.59
C GLU A 8 -2.22 -14.81 -2.47
N LEU A 9 -2.93 -14.65 -1.35
CA LEU A 9 -3.68 -13.44 -1.05
C LEU A 9 -2.76 -12.22 -0.90
N LEU A 10 -1.64 -12.38 -0.19
CA LEU A 10 -0.67 -11.31 0.02
C LEU A 10 0.01 -10.89 -1.29
N GLU A 11 0.38 -11.86 -2.14
CA GLU A 11 0.97 -11.60 -3.46
C GLU A 11 -0.01 -10.87 -4.38
N THR A 12 -1.28 -11.30 -4.41
CA THR A 12 -2.32 -10.66 -5.24
C THR A 12 -2.61 -9.23 -4.74
N LEU A 13 -2.72 -9.04 -3.42
CA LEU A 13 -2.85 -7.73 -2.80
C LEU A 13 -1.67 -6.81 -3.16
N ALA A 14 -0.44 -7.31 -3.05
CA ALA A 14 0.75 -6.55 -3.38
C ALA A 14 0.80 -6.17 -4.87
N ALA A 15 0.40 -7.09 -5.77
CA ALA A 15 0.32 -6.80 -7.20
C ALA A 15 -0.70 -5.68 -7.50
N GLU A 16 -1.92 -5.78 -6.96
CA GLU A 16 -2.98 -4.79 -7.19
C GLU A 16 -2.60 -3.40 -6.64
N ILE A 17 -1.99 -3.34 -5.45
CA ILE A 17 -1.43 -2.10 -4.88
C ILE A 17 -0.31 -1.56 -5.78
N GLY A 18 0.59 -2.44 -6.25
CA GLY A 18 1.74 -2.07 -7.05
C GLY A 18 1.38 -1.39 -8.38
N GLU A 19 0.31 -1.85 -9.02
CA GLU A 19 -0.16 -1.33 -10.30
C GLU A 19 -1.10 -0.12 -10.17
N SER A 20 -1.77 0.03 -9.03
CA SER A 20 -2.80 1.08 -8.83
C SER A 20 -2.26 2.31 -8.11
N VAL A 21 -1.22 2.16 -7.29
CA VAL A 21 -0.68 3.21 -6.43
C VAL A 21 0.69 3.66 -6.94
N TYR A 22 0.91 4.97 -6.96
CA TYR A 22 2.15 5.57 -7.42
C TYR A 22 2.59 6.73 -6.54
N ILE A 23 3.90 6.93 -6.50
CA ILE A 23 4.56 8.11 -5.95
C ILE A 23 4.49 9.22 -7.01
N ASP A 24 4.08 10.41 -6.61
CA ASP A 24 4.05 11.59 -7.48
C ASP A 24 5.20 12.55 -7.15
N ILE A 25 6.09 12.78 -8.12
CA ILE A 25 7.20 13.73 -7.99
C ILE A 25 7.31 14.54 -9.27
N ALA A 26 7.04 15.84 -9.18
CA ALA A 26 7.20 16.78 -10.31
C ALA A 26 6.53 16.30 -11.62
N LYS A 27 5.33 15.70 -11.50
CA LYS A 27 4.52 15.08 -12.58
C LYS A 27 5.00 13.71 -13.08
N TRP A 28 5.97 13.10 -12.40
CA TRP A 28 6.31 11.70 -12.65
C TRP A 28 5.50 10.81 -11.73
N HIS A 29 4.92 9.75 -12.32
CA HIS A 29 4.25 8.70 -11.59
C HIS A 29 5.18 7.50 -11.52
N LEU A 30 5.72 7.23 -10.33
CA LEU A 30 6.52 6.04 -10.07
C LEU A 30 5.64 5.04 -9.31
N TYR A 31 5.17 4.02 -10.01
CA TYR A 31 4.31 2.98 -9.43
C TYR A 31 5.03 2.23 -8.30
N LEU A 32 4.28 1.78 -7.29
CA LEU A 32 4.87 1.06 -6.16
C LEU A 32 5.46 -0.30 -6.57
N SER A 33 5.01 -0.87 -7.68
CA SER A 33 5.63 -2.01 -8.36
C SER A 33 7.09 -1.69 -8.74
N ASP A 34 7.29 -0.61 -9.50
CA ASP A 34 8.61 -0.13 -9.96
C ASP A 34 9.50 0.32 -8.80
N ALA A 35 8.91 0.96 -7.79
CA ALA A 35 9.62 1.38 -6.57
C ALA A 35 9.97 0.21 -5.63
N LYS A 36 9.44 -1.00 -5.88
CA LYS A 36 9.57 -2.18 -5.01
C LYS A 36 9.03 -1.96 -3.59
N LEU A 37 8.05 -1.06 -3.44
CA LEU A 37 7.42 -0.73 -2.17
C LEU A 37 6.08 -1.46 -1.95
N HIS A 38 5.48 -1.98 -3.03
CA HIS A 38 4.19 -2.67 -2.99
C HIS A 38 4.13 -3.83 -1.98
N ASN A 39 5.17 -4.66 -1.90
CA ASN A 39 5.23 -5.76 -0.91
C ASN A 39 5.25 -5.23 0.53
N VAL A 40 6.03 -4.18 0.79
CA VAL A 40 6.13 -3.56 2.13
C VAL A 40 4.78 -2.97 2.55
N VAL A 41 4.09 -2.31 1.61
CA VAL A 41 2.75 -1.74 1.85
C VAL A 41 1.73 -2.85 2.12
N ALA A 42 1.71 -3.90 1.29
CA ALA A 42 0.80 -5.02 1.46
C ALA A 42 1.00 -5.73 2.81
N GLU A 43 2.25 -6.01 3.19
CA GLU A 43 2.60 -6.62 4.49
C GLU A 43 2.14 -5.74 5.67
N LYS A 44 2.28 -4.42 5.55
CA LYS A 44 1.85 -3.48 6.60
C LYS A 44 0.34 -3.41 6.75
N LEU A 45 -0.41 -3.57 5.67
CA LEU A 45 -1.87 -3.49 5.67
C LEU A 45 -2.54 -4.83 5.95
N TYR A 46 -1.86 -5.95 5.71
CA TYR A 46 -2.39 -7.30 5.90
C TYR A 46 -2.99 -7.56 7.30
N PRO A 47 -2.40 -7.08 8.42
CA PRO A 47 -3.01 -7.19 9.75
C PRO A 47 -4.36 -6.47 9.87
N LEU A 48 -4.57 -5.37 9.15
CA LEU A 48 -5.83 -4.62 9.16
C LEU A 48 -6.95 -5.43 8.51
N ILE A 49 -6.62 -6.09 7.39
CA ILE A 49 -7.53 -6.96 6.63
C ILE A 49 -7.94 -8.17 7.49
N THR A 50 -6.97 -8.88 8.05
CA THR A 50 -7.21 -10.09 8.85
C THR A 50 -7.93 -9.80 10.17
N SER A 51 -7.71 -8.62 10.77
CA SER A 51 -8.44 -8.16 11.97
C SER A 51 -9.82 -7.56 11.68
N LYS A 52 -10.25 -7.52 10.40
CA LYS A 52 -11.50 -6.88 9.95
C LYS A 52 -11.69 -5.46 10.46
N SER A 53 -10.60 -4.70 10.50
CA SER A 53 -10.56 -3.40 11.17
C SER A 53 -10.06 -2.27 10.27
N VAL A 54 -10.15 -2.46 8.95
CA VAL A 54 -9.77 -1.48 7.92
C VAL A 54 -10.62 -0.23 8.07
N ASN A 55 -9.94 0.92 8.11
CA ASN A 55 -10.51 2.24 7.98
C ASN A 55 -9.43 3.19 7.45
N GLU A 56 -9.86 4.37 6.99
CA GLU A 56 -8.96 5.38 6.41
C GLU A 56 -7.82 5.77 7.36
N ASP A 57 -8.13 6.11 8.61
CA ASP A 57 -7.14 6.54 9.60
C ASP A 57 -6.00 5.52 9.80
N LYS A 58 -6.32 4.22 9.84
CA LYS A 58 -5.31 3.17 10.03
C LYS A 58 -4.50 2.90 8.77
N VAL A 59 -5.10 3.04 7.59
CA VAL A 59 -4.37 2.94 6.32
C VAL A 59 -3.38 4.10 6.22
N ILE A 60 -3.83 5.32 6.54
CA ILE A 60 -2.98 6.52 6.65
C ILE A 60 -1.85 6.30 7.64
N ALA A 61 -2.15 5.85 8.86
CA ALA A 61 -1.12 5.57 9.88
C ALA A 61 -0.11 4.49 9.43
N ALA A 62 -0.57 3.48 8.69
CA ALA A 62 0.31 2.46 8.14
C ALA A 62 1.25 3.04 7.08
N LEU A 63 0.74 3.87 6.16
CA LEU A 63 1.53 4.59 5.17
C LEU A 63 2.52 5.57 5.82
N GLU A 64 2.08 6.29 6.85
CA GLU A 64 2.90 7.22 7.61
C GLU A 64 4.15 6.55 8.21
N SER A 65 3.99 5.29 8.66
CA SER A 65 5.06 4.51 9.28
C SER A 65 6.13 4.01 8.29
N ILE A 66 5.89 4.08 6.98
CA ILE A 66 6.80 3.59 5.96
C ILE A 66 7.71 4.75 5.54
N THR A 67 9.02 4.58 5.73
CA THR A 67 10.02 5.61 5.39
C THR A 67 10.68 5.32 4.04
N VAL A 68 10.72 6.32 3.17
CA VAL A 68 11.33 6.27 1.84
C VAL A 68 12.55 7.18 1.79
N LYS A 69 13.70 6.61 1.39
CA LYS A 69 14.95 7.34 1.21
C LYS A 69 14.94 8.06 -0.13
N VAL A 70 15.17 9.37 -0.12
CA VAL A 70 15.20 10.21 -1.33
C VAL A 70 16.54 10.93 -1.49
N GLY A 71 16.87 11.31 -2.73
CA GLY A 71 18.10 12.05 -3.06
C GLY A 71 19.39 11.30 -2.72
N GLY A 72 19.40 9.97 -2.89
CA GLY A 72 20.54 9.11 -2.52
C GLY A 72 20.65 8.86 -1.00
N GLY A 73 19.54 8.96 -0.26
CA GLY A 73 19.51 8.77 1.20
C GLY A 73 19.87 10.02 2.00
N ARG A 74 19.94 11.19 1.35
CA ARG A 74 20.18 12.48 2.03
C ARG A 74 18.98 12.94 2.85
N ARG A 75 17.79 12.48 2.50
CA ARG A 75 16.56 12.71 3.26
C ARG A 75 15.73 11.44 3.29
N GLU A 76 14.91 11.36 4.32
CA GLU A 76 13.92 10.34 4.53
C GLU A 76 12.57 11.05 4.64
N LEU A 77 11.59 10.57 3.87
CA LEU A 77 10.23 11.08 3.86
C LEU A 77 9.28 9.94 4.18
N SER A 78 8.12 10.25 4.75
CA SER A 78 7.08 9.23 4.89
C SER A 78 6.52 8.89 3.50
N LEU A 79 6.09 7.65 3.30
CA LEU A 79 5.45 7.25 2.05
C LEU A 79 4.20 8.09 1.79
N ILE A 80 3.44 8.46 2.82
CA ILE A 80 2.24 9.27 2.64
C ILE A 80 2.53 10.63 2.01
N ASP A 81 3.68 11.24 2.29
CA ASP A 81 4.10 12.55 1.76
C ASP A 81 4.41 12.49 0.26
N LEU A 82 4.54 11.28 -0.29
CA LEU A 82 4.90 11.02 -1.69
C LEU A 82 3.70 10.53 -2.51
N LEU A 83 2.56 10.24 -1.88
CA LEU A 83 1.37 9.71 -2.54
C LEU A 83 0.31 10.81 -2.74
N PRO A 84 -0.26 10.94 -3.95
CA PRO A 84 -1.45 11.75 -4.15
C PRO A 84 -2.62 11.29 -3.28
N LEU A 85 -3.52 12.21 -2.91
CA LEU A 85 -4.71 11.86 -2.13
C LEU A 85 -5.56 10.76 -2.80
N GLN A 86 -5.66 10.78 -4.12
CA GLN A 86 -6.39 9.73 -4.87
C GLN A 86 -5.81 8.34 -4.63
N CYS A 87 -4.48 8.21 -4.55
CA CYS A 87 -3.82 6.94 -4.26
C CYS A 87 -4.15 6.42 -2.86
N GLN A 88 -4.35 7.32 -1.89
CA GLN A 88 -4.74 6.94 -0.52
C GLN A 88 -6.17 6.37 -0.51
N VAL A 89 -7.10 7.04 -1.19
CA VAL A 89 -8.48 6.55 -1.36
C VAL A 89 -8.51 5.19 -2.06
N THR A 90 -7.78 5.06 -3.18
CA THR A 90 -7.66 3.79 -3.91
C THR A 90 -7.10 2.67 -3.03
N LEU A 91 -6.13 2.98 -2.17
CA LEU A 91 -5.57 1.99 -1.26
C LEU A 91 -6.59 1.52 -0.21
N VAL A 92 -7.39 2.42 0.34
CA VAL A 92 -8.50 2.07 1.25
C VAL A 92 -9.50 1.14 0.54
N ASP A 93 -9.92 1.50 -0.68
CA ASP A 93 -10.88 0.70 -1.47
C ASP A 93 -10.35 -0.72 -1.75
N ILE A 94 -9.08 -0.84 -2.13
CA ILE A 94 -8.41 -2.13 -2.35
C ILE A 94 -8.45 -2.94 -1.06
N VAL A 95 -7.96 -2.40 0.06
CA VAL A 95 -7.85 -3.13 1.33
C VAL A 95 -9.24 -3.56 1.84
N GLU A 96 -10.26 -2.73 1.69
CA GLU A 96 -11.66 -3.07 2.03
C GLU A 96 -12.25 -4.16 1.12
N LYS A 97 -11.93 -4.16 -0.18
CA LYS A 97 -12.28 -5.25 -1.09
C LYS A 97 -11.69 -6.58 -0.59
N TYR A 98 -10.39 -6.63 -0.30
CA TYR A 98 -9.75 -7.86 0.19
C TYR A 98 -10.29 -8.30 1.55
N GLN A 99 -10.65 -7.38 2.45
CA GLN A 99 -11.28 -7.74 3.73
C GLN A 99 -12.62 -8.46 3.54
N ARG A 100 -13.40 -8.10 2.52
CA ARG A 100 -14.68 -8.74 2.21
C ARG A 100 -14.53 -10.15 1.64
N GLU A 101 -13.37 -10.46 1.05
CA GLU A 101 -13.07 -11.75 0.44
C GLU A 101 -12.50 -12.80 1.42
N ILE A 102 -12.15 -12.40 2.65
CA ILE A 102 -11.71 -13.28 3.76
C ILE A 102 -12.84 -13.59 4.76
#